data_AF-A0A2D0A5V0-F1
#
_entry.id   AF-A0A2D0A5V0-F1
#
_cell.length_a   1.000
_cell.length_b   1.000
_cell.length_c   1.000
_cell.angle_alpha   90.00
_cell.angle_beta   90.00
_cell.angle_gamma   90.00
#
_symmetry.space_group_name_H-M   'P 1'
#
loop_
_entity.id
_entity.type
_entity.pdbx_description
1 polymer ?
#
loop_
_entity_poly.entity_id
_entity_poly.type
_entity_poly.pdbx_seq_one_letter_code
_entity_poly.pdbx_strand_id
1 'polypeptide(L)'
;MPSIKSLIFQGEGVQLDFKKTITNTEKIAKSLVAFANNRGGQLLIGVADDGRIKGVKSEEEEKYMILTAAHQLCKPAIEPSFEEIYVDDKLVLVVNIPESDTKPHYALDDQKKWWAYIRIDDKSVLASKIIVEVLKNSHKDKGVLISYSDNEKKLLEYLDSKERITLKELSKLLRCSYRKAQKILVDLIITNVIKIHTTEKEEYFTAVKSV
;
A
#
# COMPACT_ATOMS: atom_id res chain seq x y z
N MET A 1 -22.62 6.17 1.29
CA MET A 1 -21.26 6.67 1.01
C MET A 1 -21.25 8.18 1.12
N PRO A 2 -20.14 8.82 1.55
CA PRO A 2 -20.01 10.28 1.49
C PRO A 2 -20.18 10.77 0.04
N SER A 3 -20.64 12.01 -0.14
CA SER A 3 -20.79 12.59 -1.48
C SER A 3 -19.43 12.76 -2.16
N ILE A 4 -19.40 12.76 -3.49
CA ILE A 4 -18.15 12.98 -4.25
C ILE A 4 -17.49 14.32 -3.90
N LYS A 5 -18.28 15.38 -3.66
CA LYS A 5 -17.77 16.70 -3.21
C LYS A 5 -17.11 16.59 -1.82
N SER A 6 -17.64 15.75 -0.94
CA SER A 6 -17.04 15.48 0.38
C SER A 6 -15.72 14.73 0.27
N LEU A 7 -15.61 13.73 -0.62
CA LEU A 7 -14.36 13.01 -0.88
C LEU A 7 -13.29 13.95 -1.44
N ILE A 8 -13.66 14.79 -2.41
CA ILE A 8 -12.75 15.78 -2.98
C ILE A 8 -12.24 16.76 -1.90
N PHE A 9 -13.14 17.20 -1.01
CA PHE A 9 -12.78 18.10 0.09
C PHE A 9 -11.84 17.45 1.13
N GLN A 10 -11.91 16.12 1.32
CA GLN A 10 -10.98 15.40 2.19
C GLN A 10 -9.55 15.40 1.65
N GLY A 11 -9.38 15.57 0.33
CA GLY A 11 -8.08 15.53 -0.34
C GLY A 11 -7.56 14.12 -0.59
N GLU A 12 -6.43 14.03 -1.28
CA GLU A 12 -5.73 12.76 -1.51
C GLU A 12 -5.22 12.16 -0.17
N GLY A 13 -5.07 10.85 -0.16
CA GLY A 13 -4.57 10.14 1.01
C GLY A 13 -4.42 8.65 0.77
N VAL A 14 -4.39 7.86 1.85
CA VAL A 14 -4.05 6.43 1.77
C VAL A 14 -5.01 5.63 0.89
N GLN A 15 -6.28 6.03 0.79
CA GLN A 15 -7.32 5.33 0.03
C GLN A 15 -7.94 6.17 -1.09
N LEU A 16 -7.38 7.35 -1.40
CA LEU A 16 -7.94 8.26 -2.39
C LEU A 16 -6.83 8.96 -3.18
N ASP A 17 -6.91 8.91 -4.51
CA ASP A 17 -6.02 9.63 -5.42
C ASP A 17 -6.87 10.39 -6.45
N PHE A 18 -6.43 11.57 -6.85
CA PHE A 18 -7.02 12.37 -7.91
C PHE A 18 -6.17 12.26 -9.17
N LYS A 19 -6.84 12.21 -10.32
CA LYS A 19 -6.19 12.31 -11.62
C LYS A 19 -7.04 13.18 -12.52
N LYS A 20 -6.44 14.23 -13.08
CA LYS A 20 -7.14 15.06 -14.07
C LYS A 20 -7.53 14.24 -15.30
N THR A 21 -6.62 13.40 -15.79
CA THR A 21 -6.74 12.49 -16.94
C THR A 21 -5.59 11.50 -16.86
N ILE A 22 -5.74 10.32 -17.44
CA ILE A 22 -4.65 9.34 -17.48
C ILE A 22 -3.74 9.62 -18.67
N THR A 23 -2.45 9.81 -18.39
CA THR A 23 -1.43 10.05 -19.41
C THR A 23 -0.36 8.97 -19.47
N ASN A 24 -0.34 8.07 -18.49
CA ASN A 24 0.67 7.03 -18.38
C ASN A 24 0.11 5.83 -17.59
N THR A 25 -0.05 4.70 -18.28
CA THR A 25 -0.60 3.46 -17.71
C THR A 25 0.33 2.82 -16.67
N GLU A 26 1.64 2.97 -16.77
CA GLU A 26 2.59 2.47 -15.76
C GLU A 26 2.44 3.21 -14.42
N LYS A 27 2.22 4.53 -14.44
CA LYS A 27 1.93 5.32 -13.22
C LYS A 27 0.60 4.89 -12.59
N ILE A 28 -0.40 4.59 -13.42
CA ILE A 28 -1.67 4.03 -12.93
C ILE A 28 -1.44 2.66 -12.32
N ALA A 29 -0.71 1.76 -12.98
CA ALA A 29 -0.40 0.42 -12.45
C ALA A 29 0.26 0.48 -11.06
N LYS A 30 1.21 1.41 -10.85
CA LYS A 30 1.81 1.64 -9.52
C LYS A 30 0.78 2.00 -8.45
N SER A 31 -0.19 2.83 -8.81
CA SER A 31 -1.27 3.28 -7.89
C SER A 31 -2.27 2.14 -7.61
N LEU A 32 -2.68 1.40 -8.65
CA LEU A 32 -3.57 0.24 -8.50
C LEU A 32 -2.94 -0.81 -7.58
N VAL A 33 -1.66 -1.16 -7.81
CA VAL A 33 -0.91 -2.12 -6.99
C VAL A 33 -0.77 -1.63 -5.55
N ALA A 34 -0.50 -0.34 -5.35
CA ALA A 34 -0.41 0.24 -4.02
C ALA A 34 -1.75 0.15 -3.25
N PHE A 35 -2.88 0.42 -3.89
CA PHE A 35 -4.19 0.25 -3.26
C PHE A 35 -4.50 -1.22 -2.95
N ALA A 36 -4.30 -2.12 -3.92
CA ALA A 36 -4.58 -3.54 -3.76
C ALA A 36 -3.72 -4.20 -2.66
N ASN A 37 -2.47 -3.76 -2.49
CA ASN A 37 -1.59 -4.22 -1.41
C ASN A 37 -1.94 -3.63 -0.03
N ASN A 38 -2.63 -2.49 0.01
CA ASN A 38 -3.12 -1.86 1.23
C ASN A 38 -4.57 -2.30 1.50
N ARG A 39 -5.47 -1.36 1.83
CA ARG A 39 -6.87 -1.62 2.19
C ARG A 39 -7.82 -1.23 1.05
N GLY A 40 -7.38 -1.41 -0.19
CA GLY A 40 -8.06 -0.86 -1.37
C GLY A 40 -8.01 0.67 -1.40
N GLY A 41 -8.79 1.25 -2.31
CA GLY A 41 -8.93 2.69 -2.46
C GLY A 41 -9.68 3.10 -3.71
N GLN A 42 -9.70 4.39 -3.98
CA GLN A 42 -10.42 5.00 -5.10
C GLN A 42 -9.50 5.93 -5.90
N LEU A 43 -9.60 5.87 -7.23
CA LEU A 43 -9.10 6.92 -8.12
C LEU A 43 -10.28 7.77 -8.60
N LEU A 44 -10.17 9.08 -8.48
CA LEU A 44 -11.13 10.02 -9.08
C LEU A 44 -10.52 10.61 -10.36
N ILE A 45 -11.01 10.16 -11.50
CA ILE A 45 -10.58 10.68 -12.81
C ILE A 45 -11.46 11.87 -13.21
N GLY A 46 -10.84 12.92 -13.73
CA GLY A 46 -11.50 14.20 -14.01
C GLY A 46 -11.39 15.21 -12.87
N VAL A 47 -10.59 14.92 -11.84
CA VAL A 47 -10.33 15.80 -10.68
C VAL A 47 -8.85 16.19 -10.69
N ALA A 48 -8.55 17.49 -10.63
CA ALA A 48 -7.17 17.97 -10.53
C ALA A 48 -6.63 17.80 -9.10
N ASP A 49 -5.31 17.81 -8.94
CA ASP A 49 -4.62 17.63 -7.64
C ASP A 49 -5.05 18.68 -6.60
N ASP A 50 -5.54 19.84 -7.03
CA ASP A 50 -6.11 20.89 -6.17
C ASP A 50 -7.61 20.73 -5.88
N GLY A 51 -8.19 19.57 -6.22
CA GLY A 51 -9.60 19.24 -6.03
C GLY A 51 -10.55 19.84 -7.07
N ARG A 52 -10.09 20.63 -8.04
CA ARG A 52 -10.98 21.21 -9.06
C ARG A 52 -11.51 20.13 -10.01
N ILE A 53 -12.83 20.06 -10.16
CA ILE A 53 -13.50 19.17 -11.12
C ILE A 53 -13.32 19.71 -12.54
N LYS A 54 -12.54 18.98 -13.33
CA LYS A 54 -12.27 19.26 -14.76
C LYS A 54 -13.20 18.49 -15.67
N GLY A 55 -13.69 17.34 -15.22
CA GLY A 55 -14.50 16.43 -16.03
C GLY A 55 -13.65 15.52 -16.90
N VAL A 56 -14.20 14.34 -17.21
CA VAL A 56 -13.66 13.39 -18.18
C VAL A 56 -14.24 13.72 -19.56
N LYS A 57 -13.40 13.68 -20.59
CA LYS A 57 -13.83 13.92 -21.99
C LYS A 57 -14.35 12.65 -22.68
N SER A 58 -13.73 11.53 -22.37
CA SER A 58 -14.05 10.21 -22.90
C SER A 58 -13.85 9.19 -21.79
N GLU A 59 -14.94 8.76 -21.17
CA GLU A 59 -14.94 7.75 -20.12
C GLU A 59 -14.50 6.38 -20.63
N GLU A 60 -14.80 6.05 -21.88
CA GLU A 60 -14.36 4.82 -22.52
C GLU A 60 -12.84 4.75 -22.64
N GLU A 61 -12.19 5.86 -23.03
CA GLU A 61 -10.73 5.94 -23.15
C GLU A 61 -10.05 5.81 -21.77
N GLU A 62 -10.56 6.52 -20.76
CA GLU A 62 -10.04 6.43 -19.39
C GLU A 62 -10.20 5.00 -18.83
N LYS A 63 -11.38 4.38 -18.98
CA LYS A 63 -11.62 2.98 -18.59
C LYS A 63 -10.66 2.03 -19.30
N TYR A 64 -10.47 2.18 -20.60
CA TYR A 64 -9.56 1.34 -21.39
C TYR A 64 -8.11 1.43 -20.88
N MET A 65 -7.62 2.63 -20.59
CA MET A 65 -6.28 2.81 -20.03
C MET A 65 -6.12 2.18 -18.64
N ILE A 66 -7.14 2.29 -17.79
CA ILE A 66 -7.14 1.68 -16.45
C ILE A 66 -7.12 0.16 -16.55
N LEU A 67 -8.00 -0.42 -17.38
CA LEU A 67 -8.06 -1.87 -17.57
C LEU A 67 -6.74 -2.39 -18.16
N THR A 68 -6.15 -1.67 -19.11
CA THR A 68 -4.82 -1.97 -19.64
C THR A 68 -3.77 -2.00 -18.52
N ALA A 69 -3.74 -0.99 -17.65
CA ALA A 69 -2.83 -0.97 -16.51
C ALA A 69 -3.09 -2.14 -15.54
N ALA A 70 -4.36 -2.40 -15.22
CA ALA A 70 -4.79 -3.39 -14.24
C ALA A 70 -4.55 -4.84 -14.69
N HIS A 71 -4.69 -5.12 -15.99
CA HIS A 71 -4.59 -6.48 -16.53
C HIS A 71 -3.23 -6.81 -17.14
N GLN A 72 -2.56 -5.83 -17.74
CA GLN A 72 -1.30 -6.06 -18.47
C GLN A 72 -0.06 -5.62 -17.69
N LEU A 73 -0.20 -4.62 -16.82
CA LEU A 73 0.92 -4.04 -16.07
C LEU A 73 0.89 -4.37 -14.58
N CYS A 74 -0.13 -5.11 -14.11
CA CYS A 74 -0.21 -5.61 -12.74
C CYS A 74 -0.13 -7.14 -12.69
N LYS A 75 0.50 -7.68 -11.65
CA LYS A 75 0.58 -9.12 -11.39
C LYS A 75 0.47 -9.41 -9.89
N PRO A 76 -0.49 -10.23 -9.40
CA PRO A 76 -1.67 -10.71 -10.13
C PRO A 76 -2.46 -9.54 -10.77
N ALA A 77 -3.26 -9.84 -11.79
CA ALA A 77 -4.14 -8.84 -12.39
C ALA A 77 -5.12 -8.29 -11.34
N ILE A 78 -5.51 -7.03 -11.49
CA ILE A 78 -6.45 -6.34 -10.60
C ILE A 78 -7.73 -6.12 -11.37
N GLU A 79 -8.88 -6.33 -10.73
CA GLU A 79 -10.20 -6.08 -11.33
C GLU A 79 -10.84 -4.84 -10.69
N PRO A 80 -10.70 -3.65 -11.30
CA PRO A 80 -11.35 -2.44 -10.80
C PRO A 80 -12.83 -2.43 -11.15
N SER A 81 -13.63 -1.73 -10.35
CA SER A 81 -15.01 -1.38 -10.71
C SER A 81 -15.14 0.13 -10.94
N PHE A 82 -16.10 0.53 -11.76
CA PHE A 82 -16.25 1.89 -12.22
C PHE A 82 -17.63 2.45 -11.85
N GLU A 83 -17.67 3.72 -11.47
CA GLU A 83 -18.90 4.48 -11.26
C GLU A 83 -18.76 5.84 -11.93
N GLU A 84 -19.82 6.28 -12.60
CA GLU A 84 -19.88 7.57 -13.30
C GLU A 84 -20.72 8.55 -12.49
N ILE A 85 -20.10 9.63 -12.03
CA ILE A 85 -20.77 10.63 -11.20
C ILE A 85 -20.72 11.98 -11.91
N TYR A 86 -21.88 12.57 -12.18
CA TYR A 86 -21.99 13.91 -12.73
C TYR A 86 -22.01 14.95 -11.61
N VAL A 87 -21.15 15.96 -11.74
CA VAL A 87 -21.07 17.10 -10.84
C VAL A 87 -21.03 18.37 -11.67
N ASP A 88 -22.06 19.21 -11.55
CA ASP A 88 -22.17 20.48 -12.27
C ASP A 88 -21.92 20.28 -13.79
N ASP A 89 -22.62 19.30 -14.38
CA ASP A 89 -22.53 18.84 -15.78
C ASP A 89 -21.16 18.27 -16.22
N LYS A 90 -20.26 18.00 -15.27
CA LYS A 90 -18.97 17.35 -15.54
C LYS A 90 -18.95 15.93 -15.02
N LEU A 91 -18.54 15.00 -15.86
CA LEU A 91 -18.36 13.60 -15.49
C LEU A 91 -17.08 13.41 -14.68
N VAL A 92 -17.20 12.82 -13.48
CA VAL A 92 -16.09 12.26 -12.70
C VAL A 92 -16.21 10.74 -12.77
N LEU A 93 -15.16 10.08 -13.26
CA LEU A 93 -15.10 8.61 -13.27
C LEU A 93 -14.43 8.15 -11.98
N VAL A 94 -15.20 7.48 -11.13
CA VAL A 94 -14.72 6.86 -9.89
C VAL A 94 -14.29 5.44 -10.21
N VAL A 95 -13.07 5.11 -9.83
CA VAL A 95 -12.47 3.78 -10.02
C VAL A 95 -12.24 3.19 -8.65
N ASN A 96 -12.93 2.11 -8.32
CA ASN A 96 -12.78 1.42 -7.04
C ASN A 96 -11.82 0.25 -7.19
N ILE A 97 -10.78 0.23 -6.36
CA ILE A 97 -9.78 -0.83 -6.28
C ILE A 97 -10.01 -1.56 -4.95
N PRO A 98 -10.40 -2.84 -4.95
CA PRO A 98 -10.58 -3.58 -3.72
C PRO A 98 -9.24 -3.86 -3.02
N GLU A 99 -9.29 -4.07 -1.71
CA GLU A 99 -8.21 -4.78 -1.02
C GLU A 99 -8.10 -6.19 -1.62
N SER A 100 -6.88 -6.62 -1.95
CA SER A 100 -6.70 -7.94 -2.54
C SER A 100 -6.57 -9.04 -1.49
N ASP A 101 -7.16 -10.19 -1.75
CA ASP A 101 -6.95 -11.42 -0.98
C ASP A 101 -5.70 -12.21 -1.42
N THR A 102 -5.03 -11.76 -2.49
CA THR A 102 -3.90 -12.47 -3.12
C THR A 102 -2.61 -11.63 -3.12
N LYS A 103 -2.41 -10.85 -2.05
CA LYS A 103 -1.21 -10.03 -1.89
C LYS A 103 0.07 -10.87 -1.88
N PRO A 104 1.20 -10.33 -2.35
CA PRO A 104 1.38 -9.01 -2.94
C PRO A 104 1.07 -8.98 -4.45
N HIS A 105 0.56 -7.83 -4.89
CA HIS A 105 0.57 -7.38 -6.28
C HIS A 105 1.86 -6.62 -6.62
N TYR A 106 2.21 -6.64 -7.89
CA TYR A 106 3.40 -6.00 -8.47
C TYR A 106 3.02 -5.23 -9.73
N ALA A 107 3.66 -4.10 -9.97
CA ALA A 107 3.57 -3.34 -11.21
C ALA A 107 4.83 -3.57 -12.07
N LEU A 108 4.65 -3.63 -13.39
CA LEU A 108 5.73 -3.75 -14.36
C LEU A 108 6.35 -2.38 -14.64
N ASP A 109 7.68 -2.27 -14.61
CA ASP A 109 8.39 -1.07 -15.04
C ASP A 109 8.83 -1.13 -16.53
N ASP A 110 9.44 -0.04 -16.98
CA ASP A 110 10.00 0.13 -18.32
C ASP A 110 11.09 -0.90 -18.65
N GLN A 111 11.84 -1.35 -17.64
CA GLN A 111 12.86 -2.39 -17.73
C GLN A 111 12.32 -3.83 -17.63
N LYS A 112 10.99 -4.00 -17.69
CA LYS A 112 10.30 -5.29 -17.59
C LYS A 112 10.54 -6.02 -16.25
N LYS A 113 10.76 -5.25 -15.19
CA LYS A 113 10.89 -5.75 -13.82
C LYS A 113 9.62 -5.48 -13.02
N TRP A 114 9.29 -6.44 -12.15
CA TRP A 114 8.12 -6.40 -11.30
C TRP A 114 8.45 -5.82 -9.92
N TRP A 115 7.67 -4.83 -9.50
CA TRP A 115 7.88 -4.13 -8.24
C TRP A 115 6.58 -4.03 -7.44
N ALA A 116 6.65 -4.36 -6.16
CA ALA A 116 5.52 -4.17 -5.25
C ALA A 116 5.51 -2.73 -4.73
N TYR A 117 4.34 -2.10 -4.74
CA TYR A 117 4.11 -0.77 -4.19
C TYR A 117 3.11 -0.84 -3.04
N ILE A 118 3.22 0.08 -2.10
CA ILE A 118 2.27 0.28 -0.99
C ILE A 118 1.92 1.76 -0.87
N ARG A 119 0.79 2.06 -0.22
CA ARG A 119 0.41 3.44 0.13
C ARG A 119 1.07 3.87 1.43
N ILE A 120 1.73 5.03 1.39
CA ILE A 120 2.21 5.79 2.54
C ILE A 120 1.68 7.20 2.33
N ASP A 121 0.74 7.62 3.17
CA ASP A 121 -0.04 8.84 2.99
C ASP A 121 -0.67 8.90 1.58
N ASP A 122 -0.45 9.97 0.83
CA ASP A 122 -0.92 10.19 -0.54
C ASP A 122 0.00 9.58 -1.62
N LYS A 123 1.08 8.88 -1.24
CA LYS A 123 2.10 8.39 -2.18
C LYS A 123 2.08 6.87 -2.35
N SER A 124 2.34 6.44 -3.57
CA SER A 124 2.64 5.05 -3.93
C SER A 124 4.15 4.81 -3.85
N VAL A 125 4.61 4.12 -2.81
CA VAL A 125 6.03 3.92 -2.49
C VAL A 125 6.46 2.47 -2.73
N LEU A 126 7.69 2.27 -3.20
CA LEU A 126 8.26 0.94 -3.40
C LEU A 126 8.33 0.18 -2.07
N ALA A 127 7.74 -1.02 -2.03
CA ALA A 127 7.72 -1.85 -0.84
C ALA A 127 9.12 -2.38 -0.51
N SER A 128 9.53 -2.26 0.75
CA SER A 128 10.75 -2.89 1.24
C SER A 128 10.65 -4.40 1.21
N LYS A 129 11.80 -5.09 1.29
CA LYS A 129 11.84 -6.56 1.35
C LYS A 129 11.07 -7.11 2.56
N ILE A 130 11.01 -6.37 3.67
CA ILE A 130 10.25 -6.75 4.86
C ILE A 130 8.76 -6.68 4.55
N ILE A 131 8.29 -5.57 3.98
CA ILE A 131 6.89 -5.38 3.59
C ILE A 131 6.44 -6.44 2.60
N VAL A 132 7.24 -6.73 1.57
CA VAL A 132 6.92 -7.79 0.59
C VAL A 132 6.74 -9.15 1.28
N GLU A 133 7.57 -9.48 2.26
CA GLU A 133 7.45 -10.75 2.99
C GLU A 133 6.24 -10.76 3.93
N VAL A 134 5.91 -9.63 4.55
CA VAL A 134 4.67 -9.48 5.35
C VAL A 134 3.44 -9.70 4.46
N LEU A 135 3.36 -9.03 3.31
CA LEU A 135 2.26 -9.17 2.36
C LEU A 135 2.04 -10.64 1.95
N LYS A 136 3.13 -11.36 1.62
CA LYS A 136 3.08 -12.79 1.23
C LYS A 136 2.56 -13.74 2.31
N ASN A 137 2.71 -13.38 3.57
CA ASN A 137 2.40 -14.27 4.70
C ASN A 137 1.22 -13.79 5.55
N SER A 138 0.68 -12.60 5.29
CA SER A 138 -0.45 -12.00 6.03
C SER A 138 -1.75 -12.80 5.96
N HIS A 139 -2.04 -13.45 4.83
CA HIS A 139 -3.24 -14.29 4.65
C HIS A 139 -3.08 -15.73 5.16
N LYS A 140 -1.89 -16.10 5.66
CA LYS A 140 -1.72 -17.42 6.28
C LYS A 140 -2.26 -17.30 7.69
N ASP A 141 -3.53 -17.65 7.88
CA ASP A 141 -4.14 -17.92 9.17
C ASP A 141 -3.25 -18.92 9.93
N LYS A 142 -2.33 -18.36 10.70
CA LYS A 142 -1.58 -19.13 11.67
C LYS A 142 -2.05 -18.60 13.00
N GLY A 143 -2.94 -19.38 13.63
CA GLY A 143 -3.06 -19.40 15.08
C GLY A 143 -1.73 -19.84 15.68
N VAL A 144 -0.69 -19.02 15.54
CA VAL A 144 0.64 -19.27 16.08
C VAL A 144 0.51 -19.10 17.58
N LEU A 145 0.64 -20.20 18.31
CA LEU A 145 1.00 -20.14 19.72
C LEU A 145 2.45 -19.64 19.78
N ILE A 146 2.64 -18.33 19.96
CA ILE A 146 3.98 -17.74 19.96
C ILE A 146 4.63 -18.03 21.30
N SER A 147 5.40 -19.12 21.35
CA SER A 147 6.46 -19.22 22.35
C SER A 147 7.55 -18.24 21.94
N TYR A 148 7.66 -17.10 22.63
CA TYR A 148 8.75 -16.16 22.41
C TYR A 148 10.09 -16.81 22.76
N SER A 149 10.99 -16.92 21.80
CA SER A 149 12.38 -17.30 22.06
C SER A 149 13.10 -16.13 22.76
N ASP A 150 14.33 -16.40 23.23
CA ASP A 150 15.15 -15.38 23.90
C ASP A 150 15.43 -14.16 23.01
N ASN A 151 15.41 -14.33 21.68
CA ASN A 151 15.63 -13.22 20.74
C ASN A 151 14.42 -12.30 20.66
N GLU A 152 13.20 -12.84 20.58
CA GLU A 152 11.99 -12.02 20.58
C GLU A 152 11.84 -11.29 21.92
N LYS A 153 12.08 -11.97 23.06
CA LYS A 153 12.05 -11.34 24.39
C LYS A 153 13.00 -10.15 24.48
N LYS A 154 14.26 -10.32 24.09
CA LYS A 154 15.25 -9.23 24.08
C LYS A 154 14.84 -8.05 23.20
N LEU A 155 14.22 -8.31 22.06
CA LEU A 155 13.71 -7.25 21.18
C LEU A 155 12.56 -6.50 21.85
N LEU A 156 11.63 -7.20 22.49
CA LEU A 156 10.49 -6.57 23.18
C LEU A 156 10.96 -5.74 24.38
N GLU A 157 11.87 -6.27 25.21
CA GLU A 157 12.49 -5.53 26.31
C GLU A 157 13.22 -4.26 25.81
N TYR A 158 13.90 -4.34 24.67
CA TYR A 158 14.51 -3.17 24.06
C TYR A 158 13.47 -2.13 23.65
N LEU A 159 12.39 -2.55 23.00
CA LEU A 159 11.32 -1.68 22.54
C LEU A 159 10.56 -1.00 23.70
N ASP A 160 10.43 -1.67 24.85
CA ASP A 160 9.86 -1.08 26.06
C ASP A 160 10.73 0.09 26.58
N SER A 161 12.06 0.02 26.39
CA SER A 161 12.99 1.05 26.87
C SER A 161 13.26 2.17 25.87
N LYS A 162 13.31 1.89 24.55
CA LYS A 162 13.77 2.83 23.51
C LYS A 162 12.73 3.16 22.45
N GLU A 163 11.50 2.69 22.61
CA GLU A 163 10.29 2.87 21.77
C GLU A 163 10.37 2.41 20.32
N ARG A 164 11.54 2.51 19.67
CA ARG A 164 11.76 2.17 18.26
C ARG A 164 13.09 1.47 18.02
N ILE A 165 13.15 0.67 16.97
CA ILE A 165 14.38 0.00 16.50
C ILE A 165 14.39 -0.12 14.98
N THR A 166 15.57 -0.05 14.36
CA THR A 166 15.76 -0.34 12.94
C THR A 166 16.25 -1.78 12.72
N LEU A 167 16.14 -2.32 11.51
CA LEU A 167 16.69 -3.64 11.17
C LEU A 167 18.20 -3.74 11.49
N LYS A 168 18.94 -2.66 11.24
CA LYS A 168 20.39 -2.58 11.51
C LYS A 168 20.69 -2.66 13.00
N GLU A 169 19.93 -1.95 13.82
CA GLU A 169 20.07 -1.99 15.28
C GLU A 169 19.68 -3.35 15.85
N LEU A 170 18.59 -3.95 15.36
CA LEU A 170 18.16 -5.29 15.79
C LEU A 170 19.21 -6.36 15.50
N SER A 171 19.79 -6.33 14.30
CA SER A 171 20.87 -7.23 13.89
C SER A 171 22.06 -7.17 14.87
N LYS A 172 22.43 -5.95 15.30
CA LYS A 172 23.48 -5.73 16.30
C LYS A 172 23.07 -6.19 17.70
N LEU A 173 21.85 -5.84 18.13
CA LEU A 173 21.30 -6.21 19.44
C LEU A 173 21.32 -7.72 19.65
N LEU A 174 20.87 -8.47 18.65
CA LEU A 174 20.77 -9.93 18.69
C LEU A 174 22.06 -10.64 18.25
N ARG A 175 23.08 -9.89 17.82
CA ARG A 175 24.34 -10.43 17.26
C ARG A 175 24.08 -11.51 16.20
N CYS A 176 23.15 -11.24 15.29
CA CYS A 176 22.76 -12.20 14.26
C CYS A 176 22.82 -11.61 12.85
N SER A 177 22.60 -12.44 11.82
CA SER A 177 22.59 -11.96 10.44
C SER A 177 21.37 -11.09 10.15
N TYR A 178 21.49 -10.15 9.21
CA TYR A 178 20.37 -9.34 8.72
C TYR A 178 19.18 -10.21 8.28
N ARG A 179 19.44 -11.36 7.66
CA ARG A 179 18.39 -12.30 7.26
C ARG A 179 17.63 -12.86 8.46
N LYS A 180 18.33 -13.21 9.54
CA LYS A 180 17.71 -13.70 10.78
C LYS A 180 16.91 -12.59 11.49
N ALA A 181 17.49 -11.39 11.62
CA ALA A 181 16.79 -10.23 12.18
C ALA A 181 15.54 -9.85 11.38
N GLN A 182 15.65 -9.84 10.04
CA GLN A 182 14.51 -9.61 9.15
C GLN A 182 13.40 -10.65 9.36
N LYS A 183 13.74 -11.93 9.49
CA LYS A 183 12.75 -12.98 9.73
C LYS A 183 11.99 -12.75 11.05
N ILE A 184 12.71 -12.42 12.13
CA ILE A 184 12.10 -12.10 13.43
C ILE A 184 11.12 -10.92 13.30
N LEU A 185 11.51 -9.84 12.60
CA LEU A 185 10.63 -8.70 12.39
C LEU A 185 9.37 -9.08 11.61
N VAL A 186 9.51 -9.83 10.52
CA VAL A 186 8.37 -10.29 9.71
C VAL A 186 7.41 -11.12 10.55
N ASP A 187 7.92 -12.09 11.31
CA ASP A 187 7.11 -12.97 12.15
C ASP A 187 6.34 -12.17 13.23
N LEU A 188 6.99 -11.16 13.85
CA LEU A 188 6.36 -10.29 14.86
C LEU A 188 5.38 -9.26 14.26
N ILE A 189 5.56 -8.83 13.01
CA ILE A 189 4.61 -7.94 12.32
C ILE A 189 3.34 -8.71 11.98
N ILE A 190 3.48 -9.92 11.42
CA ILE A 190 2.34 -10.76 11.03
C ILE A 190 1.48 -11.11 12.24
N THR A 191 2.11 -11.31 13.39
CA THR A 191 1.45 -11.62 14.66
C THR A 191 0.98 -10.37 15.42
N ASN A 192 1.10 -9.19 14.80
CA ASN A 192 0.67 -7.91 15.33
C ASN A 192 1.30 -7.54 16.70
N VAL A 193 2.49 -8.05 16.99
CA VAL A 193 3.26 -7.73 18.20
C VAL A 193 4.05 -6.43 18.00
N ILE A 194 4.57 -6.23 16.79
CA ILE A 194 5.24 -4.98 16.40
C ILE A 194 4.60 -4.44 15.12
N LYS A 195 4.78 -3.14 14.89
CA LYS A 195 4.38 -2.46 13.67
C LYS A 195 5.59 -1.85 12.98
N ILE A 196 5.55 -1.86 11.65
CA ILE A 196 6.52 -1.20 10.78
C ILE A 196 6.08 0.24 10.52
N HIS A 197 7.04 1.14 10.45
CA HIS A 197 6.87 2.53 10.04
C HIS A 197 7.88 2.83 8.94
N THR A 198 7.40 3.38 7.84
CA THR A 198 8.25 3.79 6.73
C THR A 198 8.13 5.29 6.57
N THR A 199 9.25 5.98 6.69
CA THR A 199 9.37 7.42 6.44
C THR A 199 10.24 7.66 5.20
N GLU A 200 10.33 8.91 4.73
CA GLU A 200 11.25 9.26 3.63
C GLU A 200 12.73 8.99 3.97
N LYS A 201 13.10 8.93 5.26
CA LYS A 201 14.50 8.80 5.73
C LYS A 201 14.86 7.40 6.17
N GLU A 202 13.97 6.72 6.89
CA GLU A 202 14.25 5.42 7.51
C GLU A 202 13.00 4.56 7.68
N GLU A 203 13.22 3.25 7.72
CA GLU A 203 12.25 2.24 8.13
C GLU A 203 12.59 1.78 9.55
N TYR A 204 11.62 1.86 10.46
CA TYR A 204 11.78 1.46 11.86
C TYR A 204 10.55 0.71 12.38
N PHE A 205 10.71 0.05 13.52
CA PHE A 205 9.74 -0.84 14.12
C PHE A 205 9.47 -0.42 15.56
N THR A 206 8.22 -0.51 15.98
CA THR A 206 7.79 -0.21 17.35
C THR A 206 6.88 -1.32 17.87
N ALA A 207 6.86 -1.54 19.19
CA ALA A 207 5.86 -2.44 19.79
C ALA A 207 4.44 -1.91 19.54
N VAL A 208 3.49 -2.83 19.34
CA VAL A 208 2.06 -2.49 19.40
C VAL A 208 1.70 -2.37 20.87
N LYS A 209 1.40 -1.16 21.33
CA LYS A 209 0.92 -0.94 22.70
C LYS A 209 -0.49 -1.53 22.80
N SER A 210 -0.70 -2.51 23.68
CA SER A 210 -2.04 -2.95 24.06
C SER A 210 -2.75 -1.75 24.70
N VAL A 211 -3.94 -1.42 24.18
CA VAL A 211 -4.86 -0.44 24.77
C VAL A 211 -5.42 -1.00 26.07
#